data_AF-A0A916FVR6-F1
#
_entry.id   AF-A0A916FVR6-F1
#
_cell.length_a   1.000
_cell.length_b   1.000
_cell.length_c   1.000
_cell.angle_alpha   90.00
_cell.angle_beta   90.00
_cell.angle_gamma   90.00
#
_symmetry.space_group_name_H-M   'P 1'
#
loop_
_entity.id
_entity.type
_entity.pdbx_description
1 polymer ?
#
loop_
_entity_poly.entity_id
_entity_poly.type
_entity_poly.pdbx_seq_one_letter_code
_entity_poly.pdbx_strand_id
1 'polypeptide(L)'
;MNDPLIELRDTLRVFTRAREWHRYHTPKNLAMALIVEAAELAEHFQWLTAEESQSPQDGKREKIREELADVLIYLVELADALGIDLIAAAQDKIEKNALKYPVEKARGNARKYDEL
;
A
#
# COMPACT_ATOMS: atom_id res chain seq x y z
N MET A 1 23.43 3.92 3.44
CA MET A 1 22.41 3.94 2.37
C MET A 1 21.16 4.50 3.02
N ASN A 2 20.55 5.54 2.44
CA ASN A 2 19.32 6.12 2.99
C ASN A 2 18.15 5.17 2.72
N ASP A 3 17.14 5.19 3.58
CA ASP A 3 15.91 4.40 3.43
C ASP A 3 15.11 4.94 2.23
N PRO A 4 14.79 4.12 1.20
CA PRO A 4 14.05 4.57 0.02
C PRO A 4 12.69 5.20 0.34
N LEU A 5 12.00 4.77 1.41
CA LEU A 5 10.73 5.38 1.80
C LEU A 5 10.94 6.76 2.45
N ILE A 6 12.05 6.96 3.15
CA ILE A 6 12.43 8.27 3.66
C ILE A 6 12.76 9.23 2.52
N GLU A 7 13.50 8.77 1.50
CA GLU A 7 13.80 9.57 0.31
C GLU A 7 12.53 9.94 -0.47
N LEU A 8 11.62 8.99 -0.65
CA LEU A 8 10.32 9.22 -1.28
C LEU A 8 9.48 10.24 -0.49
N ARG A 9 9.36 10.06 0.83
CA ARG A 9 8.66 11.02 1.71
C ARG A 9 9.22 12.43 1.58
N ASP A 10 10.55 12.58 1.58
CA ASP A 10 11.18 13.89 1.51
C ASP A 10 11.00 14.53 0.11
N THR A 11 11.00 13.72 -0.95
CA THR A 11 10.62 14.17 -2.31
C THR A 11 9.17 14.65 -2.36
N LEU A 12 8.24 13.91 -1.77
CA LEU A 12 6.81 14.26 -1.71
C LEU A 12 6.56 15.54 -0.90
N ARG A 13 7.27 15.73 0.21
CA ARG A 13 7.23 16.98 0.99
C ARG A 13 7.65 18.19 0.15
N VAL A 14 8.70 18.06 -0.66
CA VAL A 14 9.13 19.13 -1.57
C VAL A 14 8.04 19.38 -2.63
N PHE A 15 7.54 18.31 -3.26
CA PHE A 15 6.53 18.38 -4.32
C PHE A 15 5.23 19.05 -3.86
N THR A 16 4.72 18.68 -2.68
CA THR A 16 3.47 19.19 -2.11
C THR A 16 3.61 20.61 -1.56
N ARG A 17 4.73 20.94 -0.92
CA ARG A 17 4.98 22.30 -0.42
C ARG A 17 5.08 23.31 -1.57
N ALA A 18 5.75 22.96 -2.67
CA ALA A 18 5.85 23.80 -3.84
C ALA A 18 4.48 24.18 -4.47
N ARG A 19 3.43 23.40 -4.18
CA ARG A 19 2.06 23.62 -4.64
C ARG A 19 1.12 24.09 -3.53
N GLU A 20 1.64 24.31 -2.32
CA GLU A 20 0.87 24.57 -1.10
C GLU A 20 -0.17 23.48 -0.75
N TRP A 21 -0.06 22.29 -1.36
CA TRP A 21 -1.02 21.19 -1.18
C TRP A 21 -0.98 20.57 0.21
N HIS A 22 0.16 20.66 0.90
CA HIS A 22 0.33 20.20 2.29
C HIS A 22 -0.78 20.69 3.25
N ARG A 23 -1.46 21.80 2.93
CA ARG A 23 -2.59 22.35 3.71
C ARG A 23 -3.87 21.50 3.62
N TYR A 24 -4.02 20.70 2.56
CA TYR A 24 -5.13 19.79 2.33
C TYR A 24 -4.83 18.35 2.78
N HIS A 25 -3.56 18.03 3.05
CA HIS A 25 -3.07 16.70 3.40
C HIS A 25 -3.32 16.38 4.89
N THR A 26 -4.58 16.51 5.32
CA THR A 26 -5.00 15.99 6.63
C THR A 26 -5.03 14.46 6.60
N PRO A 27 -4.81 13.75 7.73
CA PRO A 27 -4.87 12.29 7.74
C PRO A 27 -6.19 11.73 7.19
N LYS A 28 -7.32 12.41 7.45
CA LYS A 28 -8.61 12.06 6.85
C LYS A 28 -8.55 12.12 5.33
N ASN A 29 -8.10 13.23 4.76
CA ASN A 29 -8.10 13.41 3.30
C ASN A 29 -7.13 12.45 2.61
N LEU A 30 -5.96 12.22 3.20
CA LEU A 30 -4.98 11.26 2.70
C LEU A 30 -5.51 9.83 2.73
N ALA A 31 -6.19 9.43 3.82
CA ALA A 31 -6.83 8.11 3.89
C ALA A 31 -7.98 7.97 2.86
N MET A 32 -8.71 9.05 2.59
CA MET A 32 -9.75 9.07 1.55
C MET A 32 -9.16 8.99 0.14
N ALA A 33 -8.04 9.66 -0.13
CA ALA A 33 -7.34 9.54 -1.40
C ALA A 33 -6.77 8.13 -1.59
N LEU A 34 -6.12 7.57 -0.56
CA LEU A 34 -5.58 6.21 -0.56
C LEU A 34 -6.62 5.15 -0.95
N ILE A 35 -7.86 5.25 -0.42
CA ILE A 35 -8.90 4.27 -0.77
C ILE A 35 -9.44 4.47 -2.19
N VAL A 36 -9.39 5.68 -2.75
CA VAL A 36 -9.73 5.94 -4.15
C VAL A 36 -8.72 5.25 -5.06
N GLU A 37 -7.42 5.49 -4.87
CA GLU A 37 -6.39 4.86 -5.72
C GLU A 37 -6.35 3.33 -5.54
N ALA A 38 -6.64 2.82 -4.33
CA ALA A 38 -6.78 1.39 -4.12
C ALA A 38 -8.00 0.80 -4.88
N ALA A 39 -9.07 1.58 -5.05
CA ALA A 39 -10.22 1.19 -5.87
C ALA A 39 -9.87 1.24 -7.36
N GLU A 40 -9.17 2.28 -7.84
CA GLU A 40 -8.69 2.39 -9.23
C GLU A 40 -7.77 1.21 -9.59
N LEU A 41 -6.84 0.84 -8.69
CA LEU A 41 -6.05 -0.38 -8.81
C LEU A 41 -6.92 -1.63 -8.95
N ALA A 42 -7.96 -1.76 -8.12
CA ALA A 42 -8.84 -2.93 -8.14
C ALA A 42 -9.67 -3.03 -9.43
N GLU A 43 -10.02 -1.91 -10.07
CA GLU A 43 -10.77 -1.89 -11.33
C GLU A 43 -10.06 -2.64 -12.47
N HIS A 44 -8.73 -2.72 -12.42
CA HIS A 44 -7.96 -3.49 -13.41
C HIS A 44 -8.16 -5.00 -13.30
N PHE A 45 -8.60 -5.49 -12.13
CA PHE A 45 -8.74 -6.91 -11.81
C PHE A 45 -10.18 -7.38 -11.64
N GLN A 46 -11.13 -6.46 -11.38
CA GLN A 46 -12.50 -6.79 -10.94
C GLN A 46 -13.28 -7.80 -11.81
N TRP A 47 -12.98 -7.88 -13.11
CA TRP A 47 -13.67 -8.77 -14.07
C TRP A 47 -12.80 -9.91 -14.61
N LEU A 48 -11.58 -10.06 -14.08
CA LEU A 48 -10.64 -11.09 -14.54
C LEU A 48 -10.91 -12.42 -13.82
N THR A 49 -10.70 -13.54 -14.51
CA THR A 49 -10.53 -14.82 -13.82
C THR A 49 -9.20 -14.84 -13.05
N ALA A 50 -9.03 -15.83 -12.17
CA ALA A 50 -7.77 -16.04 -11.45
C ALA A 50 -6.59 -16.21 -12.42
N GLU A 51 -6.78 -16.97 -13.50
CA GLU A 51 -5.78 -17.19 -14.54
C GLU A 51 -5.44 -15.90 -15.28
N GLU A 52 -6.45 -15.13 -15.69
CA GLU A 52 -6.26 -13.86 -16.40
C GLU A 52 -5.53 -12.81 -15.53
N SER A 53 -5.79 -12.80 -14.21
CA SER A 53 -5.17 -11.86 -13.27
C SER A 53 -3.65 -12.04 -13.12
N GLN A 54 -3.11 -13.22 -13.41
CA GLN A 54 -1.67 -13.50 -13.26
C GLN A 54 -0.82 -12.88 -14.36
N SER A 55 -1.41 -12.59 -15.52
CA SER A 55 -0.70 -12.05 -16.67
C SER A 55 -1.56 -11.02 -17.41
N PRO A 56 -1.66 -9.79 -16.85
CA PRO A 56 -2.38 -8.71 -17.50
C PRO A 56 -1.82 -8.46 -18.90
N GLN A 57 -2.71 -8.28 -19.88
CA GLN A 57 -2.34 -7.99 -21.27
C GLN A 57 -1.47 -6.74 -21.41
N ASP A 58 -0.68 -6.69 -22.48
CA ASP A 58 0.18 -5.55 -22.81
C ASP A 58 -0.66 -4.28 -22.94
N GLY A 59 -0.35 -3.25 -22.14
CA GLY A 59 -1.12 -2.01 -22.00
C GLY A 59 -1.83 -1.85 -20.65
N LYS A 60 -2.24 -2.94 -19.97
CA LYS A 60 -2.78 -2.86 -18.59
C LYS A 60 -1.68 -2.77 -17.54
N ARG A 61 -0.51 -3.37 -17.81
CA ARG A 61 0.62 -3.39 -16.87
C ARG A 61 1.10 -2.00 -16.46
N GLU A 62 1.14 -1.06 -17.41
CA GLU A 62 1.57 0.30 -17.12
C GLU A 62 0.56 1.02 -16.23
N LYS A 63 -0.74 0.89 -16.50
CA LYS A 63 -1.78 1.47 -15.64
C LYS A 63 -1.73 0.89 -14.23
N ILE A 64 -1.63 -0.44 -14.10
CA ILE A 64 -1.44 -1.11 -12.81
C ILE A 64 -0.19 -0.58 -12.08
N ARG A 65 0.89 -0.30 -12.82
CA ARG A 65 2.12 0.29 -12.25
C ARG A 65 1.89 1.69 -11.70
N GLU A 66 1.11 2.52 -12.41
CA GLU A 66 0.71 3.87 -11.99
C GLU A 66 -0.16 3.79 -10.72
N GLU A 67 -1.23 2.99 -10.73
CA GLU A 67 -2.11 2.86 -9.56
C GLU A 67 -1.40 2.30 -8.31
N LEU A 68 -0.47 1.36 -8.50
CA LEU A 68 0.39 0.88 -7.40
C LEU A 68 1.27 1.99 -6.84
N ALA A 69 1.77 2.89 -7.69
CA ALA A 69 2.56 4.04 -7.26
C ALA A 69 1.70 5.05 -6.50
N ASP A 70 0.47 5.32 -6.96
CA ASP A 70 -0.44 6.26 -6.30
C ASP A 70 -0.87 5.76 -4.91
N VAL A 71 -1.17 4.46 -4.78
CA VAL A 71 -1.39 3.82 -3.48
C VAL A 71 -0.18 3.98 -2.55
N LEU A 72 1.03 3.76 -3.06
CA LEU A 72 2.26 3.93 -2.28
C LEU A 72 2.47 5.39 -1.85
N ILE A 73 2.26 6.33 -2.76
CA ILE A 73 2.42 7.77 -2.50
C ILE A 73 1.51 8.19 -1.35
N TYR A 74 0.20 7.93 -1.43
CA TYR A 74 -0.71 8.34 -0.36
C TYR A 74 -0.47 7.59 0.94
N LEU A 75 -0.02 6.34 0.90
CA LEU A 75 0.36 5.61 2.12
C LEU A 75 1.56 6.28 2.82
N VAL A 76 2.58 6.68 2.05
CA VAL A 76 3.76 7.38 2.56
C VAL A 76 3.39 8.76 3.10
N GLU A 77 2.57 9.53 2.39
CA GLU A 77 2.10 10.84 2.87
C GLU A 77 1.24 10.72 4.14
N LEU A 78 0.37 9.71 4.21
CA LEU A 78 -0.44 9.44 5.41
C LEU A 78 0.43 9.08 6.61
N ALA A 79 1.44 8.22 6.40
CA ALA A 79 2.40 7.88 7.44
C ALA A 79 3.20 9.10 7.89
N ASP A 80 3.63 9.96 6.97
CA ASP A 80 4.32 11.21 7.30
C ASP A 80 3.45 12.14 8.14
N ALA A 81 2.19 12.34 7.74
CA ALA A 81 1.24 13.18 8.46
C ALA A 81 0.93 12.66 9.88
N LEU A 82 1.09 11.37 10.12
CA LEU A 82 0.87 10.72 11.43
C LEU A 82 2.17 10.45 12.21
N GLY A 83 3.34 10.72 11.63
CA GLY A 83 4.63 10.40 12.26
C GLY A 83 4.89 8.90 12.42
N ILE A 84 4.39 8.08 11.50
CA ILE A 84 4.51 6.62 11.53
C ILE A 84 5.70 6.17 10.68
N ASP A 85 6.57 5.33 11.26
CA ASP A 85 7.58 4.59 10.50
C ASP A 85 6.93 3.35 9.86
N LEU A 86 6.77 3.38 8.53
CA LEU A 86 6.12 2.31 7.78
C LEU A 86 6.90 0.99 7.84
N ILE A 87 8.23 1.02 7.82
CA ILE A 87 9.05 -0.19 7.82
C ILE A 87 8.96 -0.86 9.19
N ALA A 88 9.13 -0.08 10.27
CA ALA A 88 9.00 -0.60 11.62
C ALA A 88 7.57 -1.14 11.86
N ALA A 89 6.53 -0.42 11.43
CA ALA A 89 5.14 -0.87 11.57
C ALA A 89 4.86 -2.16 10.79
N ALA A 90 5.44 -2.32 9.59
CA ALA A 90 5.30 -3.54 8.79
C ALA A 90 6.02 -4.73 9.45
N GLN A 91 7.24 -4.53 9.97
CA GLN A 91 8.00 -5.56 10.68
C GLN A 91 7.25 -6.05 11.93
N ASP A 92 6.80 -5.14 12.78
CA ASP A 92 5.96 -5.44 13.95
C ASP A 92 4.70 -6.25 13.57
N LYS A 93 4.08 -5.90 12.44
CA LYS A 93 2.88 -6.58 11.97
C LYS A 93 3.19 -7.99 11.46
N ILE A 94 4.31 -8.20 10.80
CA ILE A 94 4.76 -9.52 10.34
C ILE A 94 5.00 -10.44 11.55
N GLU A 95 5.67 -9.97 12.60
CA GLU A 95 5.87 -10.74 13.82
C GLU A 95 4.55 -11.13 14.49
N LYS A 96 3.63 -10.16 14.63
CA LYS A 96 2.28 -10.42 15.16
C LYS A 96 1.50 -11.43 14.29
N ASN A 97 1.66 -11.37 12.97
CA ASN A 97 1.02 -12.32 12.05
C ASN A 97 1.64 -13.71 12.16
N ALA A 98 2.96 -13.84 12.33
CA ALA A 98 3.62 -15.13 12.52
C ALA A 98 3.15 -15.85 13.79
N LEU A 99 2.87 -15.09 14.87
CA LEU A 99 2.26 -15.63 16.08
C LEU A 99 0.81 -16.09 15.88
N LYS A 100 0.04 -15.37 15.06
CA LYS A 100 -1.36 -15.72 14.74
C LYS A 100 -1.47 -16.91 13.78
N TYR A 101 -0.49 -17.07 12.89
CA TYR A 101 -0.46 -18.11 11.87
C TYR A 101 0.83 -18.96 11.98
N PRO A 102 0.96 -19.81 13.02
CA PRO A 102 2.13 -20.69 13.13
C PRO A 102 2.25 -21.61 11.91
N VAL A 103 3.47 -21.81 11.41
CA VAL A 103 3.74 -22.60 10.18
C VAL A 103 3.09 -23.98 10.24
N GLU A 104 3.22 -24.68 11.38
CA GLU A 104 2.69 -26.04 11.55
C GLU A 104 1.17 -26.13 11.39
N LYS A 105 0.44 -25.04 11.60
CA LYS A 105 -1.02 -25.00 11.47
C LYS A 105 -1.48 -24.37 10.16
N ALA A 106 -0.80 -23.33 9.71
CA ALA A 106 -1.21 -22.52 8.57
C ALA A 106 -0.68 -23.04 7.22
N ARG A 107 0.32 -23.93 7.20
CA ARG A 107 0.93 -24.40 5.95
C ARG A 107 -0.10 -25.08 5.05
N GLY A 108 -0.20 -24.59 3.81
CA GLY A 108 -1.02 -25.19 2.75
C GLY A 108 -2.53 -24.97 2.89
N ASN A 109 -2.99 -24.11 3.80
CA ASN A 109 -4.41 -23.77 3.90
C ASN A 109 -4.60 -22.27 4.19
N ALA A 110 -5.75 -21.73 3.78
CA ALA A 110 -6.11 -20.32 3.95
C ALA A 110 -7.14 -20.10 5.07
N ARG A 111 -7.21 -21.02 6.05
CA ARG A 111 -8.14 -20.88 7.18
C ARG A 111 -7.77 -19.67 8.01
N LYS A 112 -8.77 -19.02 8.59
CA LYS A 112 -8.52 -17.92 9.51
C LYS A 112 -7.89 -18.45 10.80
N TYR A 113 -7.18 -17.61 11.53
CA TYR A 113 -6.40 -18.02 12.71
C TYR A 113 -7.27 -18.63 13.83
N ASP A 114 -8.56 -18.30 13.87
CA ASP A 114 -9.58 -18.87 14.75
C ASP A 114 -10.07 -20.27 14.30
N GLU A 115 -9.65 -20.72 13.12
CA GLU A 115 -9.99 -22.00 12.50
C GLU A 115 -8.75 -22.92 12.30
N LEU A 116 -7.60 -22.57 12.91
CA LEU A 116 -6.27 -23.24 12.80
C LEU A 116 -5.94 -24.30 13.88
#